data_AF-A0A973X813-F1
#
_entry.id   AF-A0A973X813-F1
#
_cell.length_a   1.000
_cell.length_b   1.000
_cell.length_c   1.000
_cell.angle_alpha   90.00
_cell.angle_beta   90.00
_cell.angle_gamma   90.00
#
_symmetry.space_group_name_H-M   'P 1'
#
loop_
_entity.id
_entity.type
_entity.pdbx_description
1 polymer ?
#
loop_
_entity_poly.entity_id
_entity_poly.type
_entity_poly.pdbx_seq_one_letter_code
_entity_poly.pdbx_strand_id
1 'polypeptide(L)'
;MRRLVLIATLFALLAPQLAAAQPRSQLGPLCTSENTPADQQIAACDKIIALKVFSGAKLATIYFWRAVGWNKKGDYARVIADATESLRLLPGQVALHNLRGSAYYDKGEYDIAIADFDDALRIGPPNAIVFHNRGNAWHGKGDYARALADYDQAVRLTPDEAYSWKNRGVVKQALGDLDGALADINQAIRLDPALPAPLISRAVIWRAKGEIDRAIADATAAIALARAKAPVNIMTPPGSVLISAYLQRGLAYEVKGDLASARADFNTVLSGKAADAGSKANQATARVRAALLAEPPPALRAPAAAPAPTAAPQSAQVEKAAGGARQDRRVALVIGNGGYRSVKALPNAPNDAHAIARNLRELGFEVVEGIDLDAAAMRHTTDDFMRNAARAQIALFYYAGHGVQIDGRNFLVPVDVQLKGNANPVQAMTEIDSLLAGLDDQIRTNILILDACRNNPLPRDVASADPSRSIEAAAGLAAPVTPVSGATGGAGTLIAFATAPGQVALDGDGDNSPFSAALARHIGTAGLEVQQMLTRVRAEVVAATRGKQVPWSNSSLLGEVYLGGKS
;
A
#
# COMPACT_ATOMS: atom_id res chain seq x y z
N MET A 1 17.01 28.86 -80.02
CA MET A 1 16.76 29.90 -79.00
C MET A 1 15.63 29.44 -78.08
N ARG A 2 15.84 29.59 -76.77
CA ARG A 2 14.90 29.59 -75.62
C ARG A 2 14.15 28.31 -75.20
N ARG A 3 14.58 27.87 -74.00
CA ARG A 3 14.06 26.91 -73.04
C ARG A 3 12.63 27.22 -72.56
N LEU A 4 11.88 26.19 -72.19
CA LEU A 4 11.10 26.18 -70.97
C LEU A 4 10.96 24.75 -70.44
N VAL A 5 11.50 24.57 -69.23
CA VAL A 5 11.45 23.38 -68.38
C VAL A 5 10.10 23.39 -67.69
N LEU A 6 9.35 22.29 -67.74
CA LEU A 6 8.22 22.07 -66.84
C LEU A 6 8.48 20.81 -66.00
N ILE A 7 8.63 21.04 -64.71
CA ILE A 7 8.76 20.05 -63.64
C ILE A 7 7.39 19.40 -63.45
N ALA A 8 7.28 18.08 -63.61
CA ALA A 8 6.14 17.29 -63.18
C ALA A 8 6.64 16.23 -62.18
N THR A 9 6.76 16.64 -60.92
CA THR A 9 7.08 15.75 -59.79
C THR A 9 5.84 14.96 -59.36
N LEU A 10 6.02 13.64 -59.33
CA LEU A 10 5.14 12.58 -58.80
C LEU A 10 4.26 13.01 -57.61
N PHE A 11 2.95 13.02 -57.80
CA PHE A 11 1.98 12.79 -56.73
C PHE A 11 1.63 11.31 -56.72
N ALA A 12 2.34 10.52 -55.90
CA ALA A 12 1.90 9.17 -55.57
C ALA A 12 0.64 9.31 -54.68
N LEU A 13 -0.52 9.05 -55.27
CA LEU A 13 -1.78 8.89 -54.54
C LEU A 13 -1.62 7.72 -53.56
N LEU A 14 -1.45 8.04 -52.27
CA LEU A 14 -1.82 7.17 -51.16
C LEU A 14 -3.34 6.97 -51.22
N ALA A 15 -3.79 6.04 -52.08
CA ALA A 15 -5.12 5.49 -51.94
C ALA A 15 -5.17 4.77 -50.58
N PRO A 16 -6.13 5.08 -49.69
CA PRO A 16 -6.36 4.23 -48.54
C PRO A 16 -6.68 2.84 -49.09
N GLN A 17 -5.90 1.83 -48.69
CA GLN A 17 -6.28 0.45 -48.94
C GLN A 17 -7.64 0.26 -48.27
N LEU A 18 -8.72 0.26 -49.08
CA LEU A 18 -10.00 -0.27 -48.65
C LEU A 18 -9.72 -1.70 -48.21
N ALA A 19 -9.70 -1.92 -46.90
CA ALA A 19 -9.69 -3.24 -46.32
C ALA A 19 -10.85 -4.00 -46.97
N ALA A 20 -10.54 -5.02 -47.78
CA ALA A 20 -11.55 -5.83 -48.43
C ALA A 20 -12.58 -6.27 -47.39
N ALA A 21 -13.86 -6.01 -47.64
CA ALA A 21 -14.92 -6.35 -46.72
C ALA A 21 -14.84 -7.85 -46.38
N GLN A 22 -14.55 -8.18 -45.12
CA GLN A 22 -14.45 -9.58 -44.69
C GLN A 22 -15.73 -10.35 -45.08
N PRO A 23 -15.61 -11.48 -45.80
CA PRO A 23 -16.77 -12.25 -46.21
C PRO A 23 -17.55 -12.74 -44.98
N ARG A 24 -18.89 -12.73 -45.06
CA ARG A 24 -19.79 -13.09 -43.93
C ARG A 24 -19.46 -14.45 -43.31
N SER A 25 -18.99 -15.41 -44.11
CA SER A 25 -18.58 -16.74 -43.65
C SER A 25 -17.40 -16.74 -42.68
N GLN A 26 -16.55 -15.71 -42.69
CA GLN A 26 -15.40 -15.61 -41.80
C GLN A 26 -15.72 -14.97 -40.44
N LEU A 27 -16.87 -14.28 -40.31
CA LEU A 27 -17.19 -13.52 -39.09
C LEU A 27 -17.33 -14.42 -37.85
N GLY A 28 -18.00 -15.57 -38.00
CA GLY A 28 -18.22 -16.52 -36.89
C GLY A 28 -16.90 -17.00 -36.28
N PRO A 29 -16.02 -17.67 -37.05
CA PRO A 29 -14.72 -18.14 -36.56
C PRO A 29 -13.83 -17.04 -35.98
N LEU A 30 -13.86 -15.82 -36.55
CA LEU A 30 -13.11 -14.68 -36.01
C LEU A 30 -13.66 -14.23 -34.66
N CYS A 31 -14.98 -14.16 -34.50
CA CYS A 31 -15.60 -13.79 -33.23
C CYS A 31 -15.37 -14.86 -32.15
N THR A 32 -15.57 -16.15 -32.46
CA THR A 32 -15.67 -17.21 -31.45
C THR A 32 -14.39 -18.01 -31.22
N SER A 33 -13.22 -17.36 -31.27
CA SER A 33 -11.92 -18.03 -31.14
C SER A 33 -11.04 -17.31 -30.12
N GLU A 34 -10.42 -18.08 -29.22
CA GLU A 34 -9.47 -17.57 -28.23
C GLU A 34 -8.22 -16.99 -28.87
N ASN A 35 -7.82 -17.50 -30.04
CA ASN A 35 -6.58 -17.11 -30.70
C ASN A 35 -6.73 -15.90 -31.64
N THR A 36 -7.96 -15.44 -31.90
CA THR A 36 -8.17 -14.26 -32.74
C THR A 36 -7.63 -13.01 -32.04
N PRO A 37 -6.86 -12.13 -32.74
CA PRO A 37 -6.44 -10.85 -32.20
C PRO A 37 -7.63 -9.99 -31.74
N ALA A 38 -7.47 -9.26 -30.65
CA ALA A 38 -8.57 -8.58 -29.97
C ALA A 38 -9.40 -7.67 -30.90
N ASP A 39 -8.75 -6.83 -31.70
CA ASP A 39 -9.46 -5.90 -32.61
C ASP A 39 -10.24 -6.64 -33.71
N GLN A 40 -9.71 -7.74 -34.23
CA GLN A 40 -10.39 -8.56 -35.23
C GLN A 40 -11.59 -9.30 -34.62
N GLN A 41 -11.42 -9.82 -33.41
CA GLN A 41 -12.48 -10.51 -32.67
C GLN A 41 -13.63 -9.56 -32.37
N ILE A 42 -13.34 -8.39 -31.81
CA ILE A 42 -14.34 -7.36 -31.49
C ILE A 42 -15.07 -6.92 -32.76
N ALA A 43 -14.34 -6.56 -33.83
CA ALA A 43 -14.95 -6.11 -35.08
C ALA A 43 -15.83 -7.19 -35.74
N ALA A 44 -15.45 -8.47 -35.64
CA ALA A 44 -16.25 -9.57 -36.14
C ALA A 44 -17.54 -9.75 -35.32
N CYS A 45 -17.44 -9.72 -33.98
CA CYS A 45 -18.61 -9.81 -33.11
C CYS A 45 -19.56 -8.61 -33.29
N ASP A 46 -19.03 -7.39 -33.42
CA ASP A 46 -19.82 -6.17 -33.68
C ASP A 46 -20.64 -6.29 -34.96
N LYS A 47 -20.02 -6.77 -36.05
CA LYS A 47 -20.72 -7.02 -37.31
C LYS A 47 -21.82 -8.06 -37.13
N ILE A 48 -21.57 -9.16 -36.41
CA ILE A 48 -22.58 -10.20 -36.16
C ILE A 48 -23.77 -9.63 -35.38
N ILE A 49 -23.52 -8.86 -34.33
CA ILE A 49 -24.57 -8.22 -33.51
C ILE A 49 -25.39 -7.23 -34.35
N ALA A 50 -24.73 -6.42 -35.16
CA ALA A 50 -25.38 -5.43 -36.03
C ALA A 50 -26.30 -6.07 -37.09
N LEU A 51 -25.99 -7.30 -37.53
CA LEU A 51 -26.83 -8.05 -38.46
C LEU A 51 -28.15 -8.51 -37.84
N LYS A 52 -28.27 -8.54 -36.50
CA LYS A 52 -29.49 -8.95 -35.76
C LYS A 52 -30.04 -10.33 -36.18
N VAL A 53 -29.16 -11.22 -36.60
CA VAL A 53 -29.52 -12.58 -37.08
C VAL A 53 -29.57 -13.64 -35.98
N PHE A 54 -29.03 -13.35 -34.80
CA PHE A 54 -29.04 -14.26 -33.65
C PHE A 54 -29.84 -13.68 -32.48
N SER A 55 -30.41 -14.58 -31.67
CA SER A 55 -31.10 -14.27 -30.43
C SER A 55 -30.83 -15.37 -29.38
N GLY A 56 -31.25 -15.14 -28.13
CA GLY A 56 -31.12 -16.10 -27.03
C GLY A 56 -29.67 -16.57 -26.83
N ALA A 57 -29.49 -17.88 -26.64
CA ALA A 57 -28.18 -18.49 -26.36
C ALA A 57 -27.11 -18.18 -27.43
N LYS A 58 -27.47 -18.15 -28.73
CA LYS A 58 -26.50 -17.83 -29.79
C LYS A 58 -26.00 -16.40 -29.68
N LEU A 59 -26.91 -15.45 -29.42
CA LEU A 59 -26.53 -14.05 -29.23
C LEU A 59 -25.73 -13.87 -27.93
N ALA A 60 -26.09 -14.58 -26.85
CA ALA A 60 -25.33 -14.62 -25.61
C ALA A 60 -23.87 -15.03 -25.86
N THR A 61 -23.63 -16.07 -26.66
CA THR A 61 -22.29 -16.51 -27.04
C THR A 61 -21.50 -15.42 -27.78
N ILE A 62 -22.15 -14.65 -28.67
CA ILE A 62 -21.47 -13.55 -29.38
C ILE A 62 -21.07 -12.43 -28.41
N TYR A 63 -21.94 -12.06 -27.46
CA TYR A 63 -21.58 -11.10 -26.41
C TYR A 63 -20.44 -11.63 -25.52
N PHE A 64 -20.47 -12.89 -25.11
CA PHE A 64 -19.38 -13.52 -24.36
C PHE A 64 -18.04 -13.37 -25.09
N TRP A 65 -17.98 -13.71 -26.37
CA TRP A 65 -16.75 -13.63 -27.13
C TRP A 65 -16.29 -12.20 -27.41
N ARG A 66 -17.23 -11.25 -27.55
CA ARG A 66 -16.88 -9.84 -27.61
C ARG A 66 -16.32 -9.34 -26.27
N ALA A 67 -16.88 -9.79 -25.15
CA ALA A 67 -16.32 -9.54 -23.82
C ALA A 67 -14.89 -10.11 -23.70
N VAL A 68 -14.62 -11.32 -24.19
CA VAL A 68 -13.25 -11.88 -24.25
C VAL A 68 -12.33 -10.98 -25.07
N GLY A 69 -12.80 -10.46 -26.21
CA GLY A 69 -12.07 -9.48 -27.02
C GLY A 69 -11.75 -8.20 -26.26
N TRP A 70 -12.72 -7.62 -25.53
CA TRP A 70 -12.52 -6.45 -24.68
C TRP A 70 -11.57 -6.72 -23.51
N ASN A 71 -11.63 -7.92 -22.94
CA ASN A 71 -10.75 -8.34 -21.86
C ASN A 71 -9.28 -8.36 -22.30
N LYS A 72 -9.00 -8.83 -23.53
CA LYS A 72 -7.67 -8.74 -24.14
C LYS A 72 -7.16 -7.30 -24.28
N LYS A 73 -8.05 -6.31 -24.32
CA LYS A 73 -7.71 -4.88 -24.39
C LYS A 73 -7.71 -4.18 -23.02
N GLY A 74 -8.08 -4.88 -21.95
CA GLY A 74 -8.26 -4.29 -20.62
C GLY A 74 -9.45 -3.33 -20.52
N ASP A 75 -10.41 -3.39 -21.45
CA ASP A 75 -11.61 -2.54 -21.42
C ASP A 75 -12.71 -3.17 -20.56
N TYR A 76 -12.48 -3.16 -19.24
CA TYR A 76 -13.32 -3.87 -18.28
C TYR A 76 -14.76 -3.36 -18.23
N ALA A 77 -15.00 -2.08 -18.55
CA ALA A 77 -16.36 -1.54 -18.63
C ALA A 77 -17.17 -2.24 -19.73
N ARG A 78 -16.57 -2.47 -20.91
CA ARG A 78 -17.22 -3.21 -21.99
C ARG A 78 -17.29 -4.71 -21.73
N VAL A 79 -16.30 -5.29 -21.04
CA VAL A 79 -16.39 -6.69 -20.56
C VAL A 79 -17.61 -6.87 -19.67
N ILE A 80 -17.81 -6.00 -18.68
CA ILE A 80 -18.94 -6.05 -17.75
C ILE A 80 -20.27 -5.91 -18.48
N ALA A 81 -20.37 -4.96 -19.42
CA ALA A 81 -21.59 -4.74 -20.19
C ALA A 81 -21.97 -5.97 -21.03
N ASP A 82 -21.01 -6.52 -21.78
CA ASP A 82 -21.25 -7.68 -22.64
C ASP A 82 -21.51 -8.96 -21.82
N ALA A 83 -20.77 -9.18 -20.73
CA ALA A 83 -21.00 -10.32 -19.85
C ALA A 83 -22.37 -10.25 -19.17
N THR A 84 -22.82 -9.05 -18.77
CA THR A 84 -24.15 -8.83 -18.19
C THR A 84 -25.25 -9.11 -19.19
N GLU A 85 -25.13 -8.63 -20.44
CA GLU A 85 -26.10 -8.91 -21.48
C GLU A 85 -26.13 -10.41 -21.85
N SER A 86 -24.97 -11.04 -21.87
CA SER A 86 -24.86 -12.49 -22.08
C SER A 86 -25.56 -13.29 -20.98
N LEU A 87 -25.35 -12.93 -19.70
CA LEU A 87 -26.03 -13.56 -18.55
C LEU A 87 -27.54 -13.31 -18.56
N ARG A 88 -27.98 -12.14 -19.03
CA ARG A 88 -29.42 -11.84 -19.20
C ARG A 88 -30.08 -12.76 -20.23
N LEU A 89 -29.37 -13.06 -21.31
CA LEU A 89 -29.84 -13.91 -22.41
C LEU A 89 -29.70 -15.41 -22.12
N LEU A 90 -28.69 -15.79 -21.34
CA LEU A 90 -28.37 -17.17 -20.97
C LEU A 90 -27.84 -17.21 -19.52
N PRO A 91 -28.73 -17.29 -18.52
CA PRO A 91 -28.33 -17.34 -17.11
C PRO A 91 -27.70 -18.70 -16.76
N GLY A 92 -26.97 -18.75 -15.65
CA GLY A 92 -26.42 -20.01 -15.13
C GLY A 92 -25.09 -20.43 -15.78
N GLN A 93 -24.33 -19.49 -16.31
CA GLN A 93 -23.07 -19.76 -17.01
C GLN A 93 -21.86 -19.42 -16.14
N VAL A 94 -21.15 -20.44 -15.65
CA VAL A 94 -19.97 -20.30 -14.76
C VAL A 94 -18.91 -19.36 -15.36
N ALA A 95 -18.58 -19.55 -16.65
CA ALA A 95 -17.54 -18.76 -17.32
C ALA A 95 -17.88 -17.27 -17.42
N LEU A 96 -19.16 -16.93 -17.53
CA LEU A 96 -19.61 -15.53 -17.62
C LEU A 96 -19.54 -14.82 -16.27
N HIS A 97 -19.97 -15.49 -15.21
CA HIS A 97 -19.80 -14.98 -13.85
C HIS A 97 -18.31 -14.81 -13.52
N ASN A 98 -17.46 -15.79 -13.84
CA ASN A 98 -16.01 -15.66 -13.65
C ASN A 98 -15.40 -14.50 -14.46
N LEU A 99 -15.79 -14.32 -15.72
CA LEU A 99 -15.29 -13.23 -16.56
C LEU A 99 -15.73 -11.86 -16.04
N ARG A 100 -17.00 -11.71 -15.66
CA ARG A 100 -17.52 -10.45 -15.11
C ARG A 100 -16.91 -10.14 -13.74
N GLY A 101 -16.80 -11.16 -12.88
CA GLY A 101 -16.15 -11.05 -11.59
C GLY A 101 -14.69 -10.61 -11.72
N SER A 102 -13.94 -11.17 -12.67
CA SER A 102 -12.56 -10.73 -12.96
C SER A 102 -12.50 -9.27 -13.39
N ALA A 103 -13.43 -8.82 -14.24
CA ALA A 103 -13.47 -7.43 -14.67
C ALA A 103 -13.85 -6.46 -13.53
N TYR A 104 -14.73 -6.86 -12.62
CA TYR A 104 -15.01 -6.09 -11.39
C TYR A 104 -13.80 -6.06 -10.46
N TYR A 105 -13.08 -7.17 -10.31
CA TYR A 105 -11.83 -7.22 -9.55
C TYR A 105 -10.80 -6.24 -10.10
N ASP A 106 -10.60 -6.19 -11.43
CA ASP A 106 -9.64 -5.28 -12.06
C ASP A 106 -10.06 -3.80 -11.93
N LYS A 107 -11.35 -3.53 -11.71
CA LYS A 107 -11.86 -2.19 -11.35
C LYS A 107 -11.74 -1.87 -9.85
N GLY A 108 -11.30 -2.80 -9.03
CA GLY A 108 -11.25 -2.67 -7.56
C GLY A 108 -12.60 -2.84 -6.86
N GLU A 109 -13.64 -3.28 -7.59
CA GLU A 109 -14.99 -3.50 -7.06
C GLU A 109 -15.10 -4.92 -6.47
N TYR A 110 -14.31 -5.18 -5.42
CA TYR A 110 -14.08 -6.53 -4.91
C TYR A 110 -15.33 -7.23 -4.39
N ASP A 111 -16.26 -6.51 -3.75
CA ASP A 111 -17.52 -7.09 -3.26
C ASP A 111 -18.39 -7.65 -4.39
N ILE A 112 -18.46 -6.92 -5.50
CA ILE A 112 -19.22 -7.35 -6.68
C ILE A 112 -18.49 -8.51 -7.36
N ALA A 113 -17.17 -8.45 -7.45
CA ALA A 113 -16.36 -9.56 -7.97
C ALA A 113 -16.59 -10.86 -7.19
N ILE A 114 -16.56 -10.78 -5.85
CA ILE A 114 -16.79 -11.92 -4.96
C ILE A 114 -18.19 -12.50 -5.17
N ALA A 115 -19.22 -11.67 -5.25
CA ALA A 115 -20.59 -12.14 -5.50
C ALA A 115 -20.69 -12.91 -6.84
N ASP A 116 -20.03 -12.43 -7.89
CA ASP A 116 -19.97 -13.15 -9.17
C ASP A 116 -19.21 -14.49 -9.06
N PHE A 117 -18.09 -14.53 -8.34
CA PHE A 117 -17.37 -15.78 -8.12
C PHE A 117 -18.15 -16.78 -7.25
N ASP A 118 -18.90 -16.29 -6.26
CA ASP A 118 -19.80 -17.10 -5.44
C ASP A 118 -20.90 -17.73 -6.32
N ASP A 119 -21.51 -16.96 -7.22
CA ASP A 119 -22.47 -17.48 -8.18
C ASP A 119 -21.83 -18.53 -9.10
N ALA A 120 -20.63 -18.28 -9.63
CA ALA A 120 -19.90 -19.24 -10.45
C ALA A 120 -19.66 -20.58 -9.72
N LEU A 121 -19.25 -20.53 -8.44
CA LEU A 121 -19.00 -21.72 -7.62
C LEU A 121 -20.28 -22.43 -7.16
N ARG A 122 -21.40 -21.71 -7.05
CA ARG A 122 -22.72 -22.29 -6.74
C ARG A 122 -23.33 -23.03 -7.93
N ILE A 123 -23.09 -22.52 -9.15
CA ILE A 123 -23.66 -23.06 -10.39
C ILE A 123 -22.89 -24.29 -10.89
N GLY A 124 -21.55 -24.22 -10.86
CA GLY A 124 -20.68 -25.23 -11.46
C GLY A 124 -20.06 -26.20 -10.46
N PRO A 125 -19.36 -27.25 -10.96
CA PRO A 125 -18.46 -28.03 -10.11
C PRO A 125 -17.31 -27.14 -9.58
N PRO A 126 -16.64 -27.55 -8.47
CA PRO A 126 -15.45 -26.89 -7.96
C PRO A 126 -14.44 -26.57 -9.07
N ASN A 127 -14.04 -25.30 -9.20
CA ASN A 127 -13.17 -24.84 -10.28
C ASN A 127 -11.98 -24.05 -9.71
N ALA A 128 -10.77 -24.51 -10.01
CA ALA A 128 -9.53 -23.92 -9.48
C ALA A 128 -9.36 -22.44 -9.86
N ILE A 129 -9.72 -22.06 -11.08
CA ILE A 129 -9.60 -20.68 -11.58
C ILE A 129 -10.55 -19.77 -10.81
N VAL A 130 -11.78 -20.22 -10.57
CA VAL A 130 -12.77 -19.41 -9.84
C VAL A 130 -12.37 -19.24 -8.37
N PHE A 131 -11.89 -20.30 -7.71
CA PHE A 131 -11.31 -20.19 -6.37
C PHE A 131 -10.11 -19.25 -6.35
N HIS A 132 -9.18 -19.39 -7.29
CA HIS A 132 -8.03 -18.49 -7.41
C HIS A 132 -8.46 -17.02 -7.54
N ASN A 133 -9.42 -16.73 -8.42
CA ASN A 133 -9.89 -15.37 -8.68
C ASN A 133 -10.65 -14.78 -7.48
N ARG A 134 -11.47 -15.59 -6.78
CA ARG A 134 -12.12 -15.16 -5.55
C ARG A 134 -11.11 -14.94 -4.42
N GLY A 135 -10.09 -15.78 -4.34
CA GLY A 135 -8.94 -15.59 -3.46
C GLY A 135 -8.20 -14.28 -3.71
N ASN A 136 -8.00 -13.90 -4.98
CA ASN A 136 -7.44 -12.59 -5.36
C ASN A 136 -8.33 -11.44 -4.85
N ALA A 137 -9.65 -11.55 -4.99
CA ALA A 137 -10.59 -10.52 -4.52
C ALA A 137 -10.63 -10.41 -2.99
N TRP A 138 -10.62 -11.53 -2.26
CA TRP A 138 -10.50 -11.52 -0.79
C TRP A 138 -9.18 -10.91 -0.33
N HIS A 139 -8.08 -11.25 -0.99
CA HIS A 139 -6.77 -10.64 -0.74
C HIS A 139 -6.80 -9.13 -1.01
N GLY A 140 -7.42 -8.68 -2.11
CA GLY A 140 -7.61 -7.26 -2.41
C GLY A 140 -8.42 -6.51 -1.35
N LYS A 141 -9.34 -7.20 -0.66
CA LYS A 141 -10.08 -6.68 0.50
C LYS A 141 -9.31 -6.72 1.82
N GLY A 142 -8.13 -7.36 1.85
CA GLY A 142 -7.37 -7.60 3.08
C GLY A 142 -7.92 -8.77 3.93
N ASP A 143 -8.87 -9.56 3.43
CA ASP A 143 -9.33 -10.77 4.13
C ASP A 143 -8.45 -11.96 3.77
N TYR A 144 -7.28 -12.00 4.41
CA TYR A 144 -6.26 -13.01 4.15
C TYR A 144 -6.70 -14.43 4.55
N ALA A 145 -7.58 -14.58 5.55
CA ALA A 145 -8.06 -15.89 5.97
C ALA A 145 -8.96 -16.53 4.90
N ARG A 146 -9.92 -15.77 4.35
CA ARG A 146 -10.76 -16.26 3.24
C ARG A 146 -9.95 -16.44 1.96
N ALA A 147 -9.00 -15.54 1.68
CA ALA A 147 -8.09 -15.70 0.55
C ALA A 147 -7.28 -17.01 0.64
N LEU A 148 -6.74 -17.33 1.83
CA LEU A 148 -5.98 -18.55 2.07
C LEU A 148 -6.82 -19.80 1.79
N ALA A 149 -8.05 -19.85 2.32
CA ALA A 149 -8.96 -20.97 2.12
C ALA A 149 -9.27 -21.20 0.63
N ASP A 150 -9.49 -20.12 -0.14
CA ASP A 150 -9.72 -20.20 -1.58
C ASP A 150 -8.48 -20.66 -2.36
N TYR A 151 -7.30 -20.13 -2.03
CA TYR A 151 -6.07 -20.61 -2.66
C TYR A 151 -5.76 -22.07 -2.32
N ASP A 152 -6.08 -22.54 -1.11
CA ASP A 152 -5.99 -23.95 -0.74
C ASP A 152 -6.86 -24.84 -1.64
N GLN A 153 -8.08 -24.40 -1.96
CA GLN A 153 -8.92 -25.13 -2.92
C GLN A 153 -8.29 -25.11 -4.33
N ALA A 154 -7.80 -23.94 -4.77
CA ALA A 154 -7.21 -23.78 -6.10
C ALA A 154 -6.00 -24.70 -6.31
N VAL A 155 -5.03 -24.70 -5.39
CA VAL A 155 -3.83 -25.56 -5.51
C VAL A 155 -4.13 -27.04 -5.31
N ARG A 156 -5.19 -27.39 -4.57
CA ARG A 156 -5.63 -28.80 -4.46
C ARG A 156 -6.24 -29.31 -5.75
N LEU A 157 -6.99 -28.45 -6.46
CA LEU A 157 -7.64 -28.80 -7.73
C LEU A 157 -6.66 -28.76 -8.92
N THR A 158 -5.70 -27.83 -8.90
CA THR A 158 -4.69 -27.66 -9.96
C THR A 158 -3.32 -27.40 -9.32
N PRO A 159 -2.60 -28.48 -8.93
CA PRO A 159 -1.34 -28.38 -8.19
C PRO A 159 -0.15 -27.94 -9.05
N ASP A 160 -0.30 -27.88 -10.36
CA ASP A 160 0.70 -27.48 -11.35
C ASP A 160 0.63 -25.99 -11.74
N GLU A 161 -0.31 -25.23 -11.16
CA GLU A 161 -0.47 -23.79 -11.45
C GLU A 161 0.42 -22.92 -10.55
N ALA A 162 1.53 -22.40 -11.10
CA ALA A 162 2.52 -21.63 -10.35
C ALA A 162 1.95 -20.37 -9.67
N TYR A 163 1.01 -19.67 -10.31
CA TYR A 163 0.43 -18.44 -9.74
C TYR A 163 -0.40 -18.70 -8.48
N SER A 164 -1.11 -19.82 -8.40
CA SER A 164 -1.90 -20.20 -7.23
C SER A 164 -1.01 -20.48 -6.02
N TRP A 165 0.10 -21.20 -6.20
CA TRP A 165 1.11 -21.39 -5.15
C TRP A 165 1.73 -20.07 -4.71
N LYS A 166 2.11 -19.21 -5.68
CA LYS A 166 2.70 -17.92 -5.38
C LYS A 166 1.76 -17.02 -4.58
N ASN A 167 0.48 -16.95 -4.95
CA ASN A 167 -0.49 -16.11 -4.25
C ASN A 167 -0.85 -16.68 -2.87
N ARG A 168 -0.93 -18.00 -2.72
CA ARG A 168 -1.05 -18.63 -1.40
C ARG A 168 0.14 -18.30 -0.50
N GLY A 169 1.35 -18.39 -1.04
CA GLY A 169 2.57 -18.04 -0.32
C GLY A 169 2.59 -16.58 0.14
N VAL A 170 2.13 -15.65 -0.70
CA VAL A 170 1.99 -14.23 -0.31
C VAL A 170 0.97 -14.04 0.81
N VAL A 171 -0.16 -14.75 0.77
CA VAL A 171 -1.16 -14.68 1.86
C VAL A 171 -0.61 -15.26 3.16
N LYS A 172 0.11 -16.39 3.11
CA LYS A 172 0.77 -16.95 4.29
C LYS A 172 1.83 -16.02 4.86
N GLN A 173 2.62 -15.37 3.99
CA GLN A 173 3.58 -14.36 4.38
C GLN A 173 2.88 -13.21 5.08
N ALA A 174 1.76 -12.74 4.52
CA ALA A 174 0.94 -11.72 5.14
C ALA A 174 0.54 -12.20 6.54
N LEU A 175 -0.07 -13.36 6.68
CA LEU A 175 -0.47 -13.96 7.98
C LEU A 175 0.69 -14.34 8.93
N GLY A 176 1.95 -14.03 8.60
CA GLY A 176 3.13 -14.30 9.43
C GLY A 176 3.70 -15.72 9.33
N ASP A 177 3.08 -16.61 8.57
CA ASP A 177 3.60 -17.95 8.27
C ASP A 177 4.70 -17.89 7.20
N LEU A 178 5.89 -17.42 7.61
CA LEU A 178 7.03 -17.25 6.70
C LEU A 178 7.56 -18.58 6.15
N ASP A 179 7.49 -19.67 6.92
CA ASP A 179 8.00 -20.98 6.50
C ASP A 179 7.05 -21.66 5.51
N GLY A 180 5.74 -21.63 5.77
CA GLY A 180 4.73 -22.09 4.83
C GLY A 180 4.67 -21.23 3.57
N ALA A 181 4.87 -19.90 3.71
CA ALA A 181 5.04 -19.01 2.57
C ALA A 181 6.24 -19.41 1.71
N LEU A 182 7.40 -19.62 2.33
CA LEU A 182 8.62 -20.01 1.64
C LEU A 182 8.45 -21.35 0.90
N ALA A 183 7.78 -22.33 1.52
CA ALA A 183 7.50 -23.61 0.90
C ALA A 183 6.64 -23.46 -0.38
N ASP A 184 5.59 -22.64 -0.32
CA ASP A 184 4.70 -22.38 -1.44
C ASP A 184 5.38 -21.59 -2.56
N ILE A 185 6.14 -20.54 -2.20
CA ILE A 185 6.92 -19.76 -3.17
C ILE A 185 7.97 -20.65 -3.86
N ASN A 186 8.64 -21.54 -3.12
CA ASN A 186 9.57 -22.50 -3.72
C ASN A 186 8.88 -23.48 -4.67
N GLN A 187 7.63 -23.88 -4.39
CA GLN A 187 6.84 -24.69 -5.32
C GLN A 187 6.50 -23.91 -6.59
N ALA A 188 6.09 -22.65 -6.47
CA ALA A 188 5.84 -21.79 -7.64
C ALA A 188 7.08 -21.63 -8.54
N ILE A 189 8.26 -21.45 -7.94
CA ILE A 189 9.55 -21.37 -8.67
C ILE A 189 9.88 -22.68 -9.38
N ARG A 190 9.58 -23.83 -8.77
CA ARG A 190 9.79 -25.14 -9.42
C ARG A 190 8.86 -25.35 -10.62
N LEU A 191 7.61 -24.91 -10.52
CA LEU A 191 6.61 -25.05 -11.56
C LEU A 191 6.88 -24.12 -12.75
N ASP A 192 7.25 -22.86 -12.49
CA ASP A 192 7.65 -21.91 -13.52
C ASP A 192 8.92 -21.13 -13.11
N PRO A 193 10.12 -21.65 -13.47
CA PRO A 193 11.38 -20.97 -13.19
C PRO A 193 11.58 -19.66 -13.96
N ALA A 194 10.80 -19.41 -15.00
CA ALA A 194 10.90 -18.19 -15.80
C ALA A 194 10.04 -17.05 -15.23
N LEU A 195 9.21 -17.32 -14.22
CA LEU A 195 8.34 -16.34 -13.60
C LEU A 195 9.12 -15.47 -12.59
N PRO A 196 9.21 -14.14 -12.77
CA PRO A 196 9.92 -13.27 -11.83
C PRO A 196 9.20 -13.11 -10.48
N ALA A 197 7.87 -13.14 -10.48
CA ALA A 197 7.07 -12.77 -9.31
C ALA A 197 7.32 -13.64 -8.06
N PRO A 198 7.44 -14.98 -8.15
CA PRO A 198 7.85 -15.81 -7.01
C PRO A 198 9.20 -15.42 -6.41
N LEU A 199 10.19 -15.05 -7.22
CA LEU A 199 11.51 -14.61 -6.71
C LEU A 199 11.40 -13.28 -5.97
N ILE A 200 10.58 -12.35 -6.46
CA ILE A 200 10.29 -11.09 -5.74
C ILE A 200 9.67 -11.39 -4.37
N SER A 201 8.66 -12.28 -4.32
CA SER A 201 8.04 -12.70 -3.06
C SER A 201 9.04 -13.40 -2.14
N ARG A 202 9.91 -14.27 -2.67
CA ARG A 202 10.93 -14.95 -1.87
C ARG A 202 11.97 -13.98 -1.31
N ALA A 203 12.34 -12.95 -2.07
CA ALA A 203 13.24 -11.91 -1.59
C ALA A 203 12.66 -11.16 -0.38
N VAL A 204 11.35 -10.89 -0.36
CA VAL A 204 10.65 -10.32 0.79
C VAL A 204 10.74 -11.25 2.00
N ILE A 205 10.46 -12.54 1.81
CA ILE A 205 10.54 -13.55 2.89
C ILE A 205 11.96 -13.64 3.44
N TRP A 206 12.98 -13.66 2.57
CA TRP A 206 14.37 -13.66 3.01
C TRP A 206 14.76 -12.41 3.78
N ARG A 207 14.29 -11.22 3.38
CA ARG A 207 14.46 -9.98 4.17
C ARG A 207 13.81 -10.11 5.55
N ALA A 208 12.60 -10.66 5.63
CA ALA A 208 11.90 -10.90 6.88
C ALA A 208 12.69 -11.83 7.80
N LYS A 209 13.28 -12.90 7.24
CA LYS A 209 14.11 -13.87 7.97
C LYS A 209 15.54 -13.40 8.23
N GLY A 210 15.93 -12.19 7.78
CA GLY A 210 17.29 -11.64 7.95
C GLY A 210 18.34 -12.18 6.98
N GLU A 211 17.95 -13.00 6.01
CA GLU A 211 18.82 -13.61 4.99
C GLU A 211 19.05 -12.64 3.81
N ILE A 212 19.68 -11.50 4.10
CA ILE A 212 19.72 -10.34 3.19
C ILE A 212 20.43 -10.65 1.87
N ASP A 213 21.50 -11.45 1.89
CA ASP A 213 22.21 -11.82 0.66
C ASP A 213 21.35 -12.69 -0.27
N ARG A 214 20.53 -13.58 0.31
CA ARG A 214 19.56 -14.38 -0.47
C ARG A 214 18.47 -13.49 -1.07
N ALA A 215 18.01 -12.49 -0.31
CA ALA A 215 17.05 -11.53 -0.83
C ALA A 215 17.58 -10.73 -2.02
N ILE A 216 18.83 -10.25 -1.94
CA ILE A 216 19.48 -9.52 -3.04
C ILE A 216 19.64 -10.43 -4.27
N ALA A 217 20.04 -11.69 -4.06
CA ALA A 217 20.20 -12.67 -5.13
C ALA A 217 18.87 -12.94 -5.86
N ASP A 218 17.80 -13.22 -5.11
CA ASP A 218 16.47 -13.48 -5.69
C ASP A 218 15.91 -12.26 -6.44
N ALA A 219 16.00 -11.07 -5.85
CA ALA A 219 15.54 -9.85 -6.52
C ALA A 219 16.37 -9.54 -7.79
N THR A 220 17.67 -9.82 -7.78
CA THR A 220 18.54 -9.69 -8.97
C THR A 220 18.15 -10.69 -10.06
N ALA A 221 17.87 -11.94 -9.70
CA ALA A 221 17.39 -12.94 -10.64
C ALA A 221 16.03 -12.55 -11.23
N ALA A 222 15.11 -12.02 -10.41
CA ALA A 222 13.82 -11.51 -10.87
C ALA A 222 13.97 -10.37 -11.91
N ILE A 223 14.88 -9.42 -11.66
CA ILE A 223 15.19 -8.34 -12.62
C ILE A 223 15.72 -8.91 -13.94
N ALA A 224 16.61 -9.90 -13.88
CA ALA A 224 17.16 -10.54 -15.09
C ALA A 224 16.07 -11.23 -15.91
N LEU A 225 15.19 -12.00 -15.27
CA LEU A 225 14.06 -12.68 -15.94
C LEU A 225 13.08 -11.68 -16.55
N ALA A 226 12.68 -10.64 -15.81
CA ALA A 226 11.74 -9.63 -16.27
C ALA A 226 12.29 -8.81 -17.47
N ARG A 227 13.61 -8.63 -17.56
CA ARG A 227 14.27 -7.99 -18.70
C ARG A 227 14.41 -8.92 -19.91
N ALA A 228 14.71 -10.20 -19.68
CA ALA A 228 14.87 -11.19 -20.74
C ALA A 228 13.55 -11.45 -21.48
N LYS A 229 12.44 -11.52 -20.75
CA LYS A 229 11.11 -11.65 -21.31
C LYS A 229 10.14 -10.82 -20.48
N ALA A 230 9.70 -9.71 -21.05
CA ALA A 230 8.65 -8.90 -20.44
C ALA A 230 7.44 -9.81 -20.15
N PRO A 231 6.94 -9.86 -18.91
CA PRO A 231 5.79 -10.70 -18.58
C PRO A 231 4.58 -10.23 -19.39
N VAL A 232 3.97 -11.14 -20.13
CA VAL A 232 2.85 -10.85 -21.04
C VAL A 232 1.49 -10.94 -20.32
N ASN A 233 1.50 -10.87 -18.98
CA ASN A 233 0.26 -10.95 -18.21
C ASN A 233 -0.46 -9.60 -18.23
N ILE A 234 -1.72 -9.60 -18.70
CA ILE A 234 -2.59 -8.43 -18.77
C ILE A 234 -2.82 -7.83 -17.37
N MET A 235 -2.80 -8.65 -16.31
CA MET A 235 -3.01 -8.22 -14.92
C MET A 235 -1.76 -7.62 -14.26
N THR A 236 -0.56 -7.74 -14.85
CA THR A 236 0.66 -7.15 -14.27
C THR A 236 1.51 -6.56 -15.38
N PRO A 237 1.37 -5.25 -15.66
CA PRO A 237 2.14 -4.58 -16.70
C PRO A 237 3.65 -4.84 -16.52
N PRO A 238 4.43 -5.03 -17.59
CA PRO A 238 5.86 -5.33 -17.51
C PRO A 238 6.66 -4.35 -16.64
N GLY A 239 6.29 -3.06 -16.66
CA GLY A 239 6.91 -2.02 -15.84
C GLY A 239 6.74 -2.27 -14.33
N SER A 240 5.63 -2.85 -13.92
CA SER A 240 5.27 -3.08 -12.51
C SER A 240 6.10 -4.17 -11.87
N VAL A 241 6.45 -5.22 -12.64
CA VAL A 241 7.31 -6.30 -12.17
C VAL A 241 8.74 -5.79 -11.94
N LEU A 242 9.28 -4.99 -12.87
CA LEU A 242 10.60 -4.37 -12.70
C LEU A 242 10.61 -3.40 -11.52
N ILE A 243 9.60 -2.52 -11.41
CA ILE A 243 9.45 -1.60 -10.27
C ILE A 243 9.48 -2.38 -8.94
N SER A 244 8.72 -3.48 -8.85
CA SER A 244 8.67 -4.29 -7.63
C SER A 244 10.02 -4.96 -7.32
N ALA A 245 10.67 -5.54 -8.33
CA ALA A 245 11.95 -6.22 -8.13
C ALA A 245 13.08 -5.25 -7.72
N TYR A 246 13.15 -4.08 -8.37
CA TYR A 246 14.09 -3.02 -8.00
C TYR A 246 13.82 -2.49 -6.60
N LEU A 247 12.57 -2.25 -6.23
CA LEU A 247 12.24 -1.81 -4.87
C LEU A 247 12.73 -2.83 -3.83
N GLN A 248 12.41 -4.11 -4.02
CA GLN A 248 12.78 -5.13 -3.03
C GLN A 248 14.30 -5.31 -2.91
N ARG A 249 15.03 -5.17 -4.02
CA ARG A 249 16.50 -5.18 -3.98
C ARG A 249 17.07 -3.93 -3.32
N GLY A 250 16.52 -2.75 -3.60
CA GLY A 250 16.90 -1.49 -2.97
C GLY A 250 16.70 -1.52 -1.45
N LEU A 251 15.56 -2.03 -0.98
CA LEU A 251 15.29 -2.23 0.44
C LEU A 251 16.24 -3.25 1.07
N ALA A 252 16.61 -4.32 0.34
CA ALA A 252 17.61 -5.28 0.83
C ALA A 252 19.00 -4.66 0.96
N TYR A 253 19.43 -3.84 -0.01
CA TYR A 253 20.69 -3.10 0.06
C TYR A 253 20.70 -2.07 1.20
N GLU A 254 19.59 -1.37 1.44
CA GLU A 254 19.46 -0.41 2.55
C GLU A 254 19.65 -1.10 3.91
N VAL A 255 19.01 -2.27 4.11
CA VAL A 255 19.19 -3.09 5.30
C VAL A 255 20.63 -3.60 5.43
N LYS A 256 21.25 -4.01 4.31
CA LYS A 256 22.67 -4.42 4.27
C LYS A 256 23.64 -3.27 4.60
N GLY A 257 23.23 -2.02 4.39
CA GLY A 257 24.07 -0.83 4.52
C GLY A 257 24.78 -0.42 3.23
N ASP A 258 24.49 -1.06 2.10
CA ASP A 258 24.96 -0.63 0.77
C ASP A 258 24.06 0.48 0.23
N LEU A 259 24.22 1.68 0.80
CA LEU A 259 23.35 2.83 0.52
C LEU A 259 23.49 3.32 -0.93
N ALA A 260 24.63 3.08 -1.58
CA ALA A 260 24.86 3.46 -2.97
C ALA A 260 24.00 2.62 -3.91
N SER A 261 24.03 1.28 -3.75
CA SER A 261 23.16 0.37 -4.51
C SER A 261 21.69 0.59 -4.20
N ALA A 262 21.34 0.82 -2.92
CA ALA A 262 19.97 1.12 -2.53
C ALA A 262 19.43 2.36 -3.25
N ARG A 263 20.19 3.47 -3.24
CA ARG A 263 19.82 4.71 -3.93
C ARG A 263 19.69 4.51 -5.44
N ALA A 264 20.59 3.75 -6.05
CA ALA A 264 20.54 3.44 -7.48
C ALA A 264 19.24 2.68 -7.86
N ASP A 265 18.87 1.69 -7.05
CA ASP A 265 17.64 0.92 -7.25
C ASP A 265 16.39 1.78 -7.03
N PHE A 266 16.33 2.62 -5.99
CA PHE A 266 15.19 3.54 -5.78
C PHE A 266 15.04 4.55 -6.93
N ASN A 267 16.14 5.11 -7.44
CA ASN A 267 16.10 5.99 -8.61
C ASN A 267 15.60 5.25 -9.87
N THR A 268 15.92 3.96 -9.99
CA THR A 268 15.40 3.11 -11.07
C THR A 268 13.89 2.88 -10.92
N VAL A 269 13.40 2.67 -9.70
CA VAL A 269 11.96 2.59 -9.41
C VAL A 269 11.24 3.88 -9.82
N LEU A 270 11.81 5.03 -9.47
CA LEU A 270 11.23 6.35 -9.76
C LEU A 270 11.19 6.71 -11.25
N SER A 271 12.14 6.20 -12.05
CA SER A 271 12.14 6.39 -13.51
C SER A 271 11.24 5.41 -14.28
N GLY A 272 10.76 4.35 -13.60
CA GLY A 272 9.84 3.38 -14.19
C GLY A 272 8.45 3.95 -14.50
N LYS A 273 7.77 3.39 -15.49
CA LYS A 273 6.36 3.72 -15.78
C LYS A 273 5.43 2.86 -14.93
N ALA A 274 4.98 3.39 -13.80
CA ALA A 274 3.95 2.76 -12.98
C ALA A 274 2.60 2.71 -13.73
N ALA A 275 1.93 1.57 -13.69
CA ALA A 275 0.72 1.30 -14.46
C ALA A 275 -0.46 0.81 -13.59
N ASP A 276 -0.17 0.23 -12.43
CA ASP A 276 -1.16 -0.23 -11.45
C ASP A 276 -0.91 0.36 -10.04
N ALA A 277 -1.84 0.16 -9.13
CA ALA A 277 -1.77 0.66 -7.76
C ALA A 277 -0.52 0.19 -7.02
N GLY A 278 -0.12 -1.07 -7.15
CA GLY A 278 1.08 -1.62 -6.49
C GLY A 278 2.36 -0.98 -6.99
N SER A 279 2.49 -0.77 -8.31
CA SER A 279 3.64 -0.07 -8.89
C SER A 279 3.73 1.41 -8.48
N LYS A 280 2.58 2.10 -8.33
CA LYS A 280 2.53 3.48 -7.83
C LYS A 280 2.92 3.56 -6.35
N ALA A 281 2.45 2.59 -5.57
CA ALA A 281 2.81 2.46 -4.16
C ALA A 281 4.32 2.23 -3.99
N ASN A 282 4.89 1.31 -4.76
CA ASN A 282 6.33 1.05 -4.79
C ASN A 282 7.14 2.32 -5.11
N GLN A 283 6.64 3.18 -6.00
CA GLN A 283 7.25 4.48 -6.28
C GLN A 283 7.11 5.47 -5.13
N ALA A 284 6.01 5.48 -4.40
CA ALA A 284 5.86 6.30 -3.21
C ALA A 284 6.89 5.90 -2.14
N THR A 285 7.03 4.60 -1.86
CA THR A 285 8.06 4.08 -0.95
C THR A 285 9.47 4.46 -1.44
N ALA A 286 9.80 4.21 -2.72
CA ALA A 286 11.09 4.56 -3.28
C ALA A 286 11.39 6.07 -3.21
N ARG A 287 10.37 6.93 -3.36
CA ARG A 287 10.54 8.40 -3.26
C ARG A 287 10.98 8.81 -1.87
N VAL A 288 10.29 8.30 -0.85
CA VAL A 288 10.63 8.59 0.55
C VAL A 288 12.01 8.04 0.86
N ARG A 289 12.28 6.78 0.51
CA ARG A 289 13.58 6.13 0.77
C ARG A 289 14.73 6.81 0.05
N ALA A 290 14.57 7.20 -1.21
CA ALA A 290 15.60 7.92 -1.96
C ALA A 290 15.91 9.29 -1.34
N ALA A 291 14.88 10.03 -0.88
CA ALA A 291 15.05 11.32 -0.21
C ALA A 291 15.85 11.16 1.10
N LEU A 292 15.49 10.17 1.93
CA LEU A 292 16.21 9.87 3.17
C LEU A 292 17.68 9.53 2.96
N LEU A 293 18.00 8.90 1.82
CA LEU A 293 19.38 8.59 1.44
C LEU A 293 20.11 9.77 0.80
N ALA A 294 19.44 10.77 0.25
CA ALA A 294 20.08 11.92 -0.42
C ALA A 294 20.69 12.92 0.57
N GLU A 295 20.22 12.93 1.82
CA GLU A 295 20.75 13.77 2.88
C GLU A 295 22.03 13.15 3.47
N PRO A 296 23.11 13.94 3.68
CA PRO A 296 24.23 13.46 4.49
C PRO A 296 23.71 13.15 5.90
N PRO A 297 24.15 12.04 6.54
CA PRO A 297 23.80 11.79 7.93
C PRO A 297 24.17 13.03 8.75
N PRO A 298 23.30 13.51 9.66
CA PRO A 298 23.63 14.65 10.48
C PRO A 298 24.97 14.37 11.17
N ALA A 299 25.90 15.33 11.10
CA ALA A 299 27.00 15.33 12.04
C ALA A 299 26.36 15.28 13.43
N LEU A 300 26.61 14.21 14.19
CA LEU A 300 26.14 14.05 15.57
C LEU A 300 26.42 15.37 16.30
N ARG A 301 25.41 16.23 16.44
CA ARG A 301 25.48 17.29 17.44
C ARG A 301 25.32 16.55 18.74
N ALA A 302 26.44 16.39 19.44
CA ALA A 302 26.45 15.86 20.79
C ALA A 302 25.31 16.51 21.58
N PRO A 303 24.51 15.72 22.34
CA PRO A 303 23.49 16.29 23.21
C PRO A 303 24.16 17.37 24.07
N ALA A 304 23.49 18.52 24.22
CA ALA A 304 23.96 19.59 25.08
C ALA A 304 24.35 18.98 26.44
N ALA A 305 25.63 19.12 26.80
CA ALA A 305 26.21 18.44 27.93
C ALA A 305 25.45 18.79 29.22
N ALA A 306 24.87 17.78 29.86
CA ALA A 306 24.64 17.82 31.30
C ALA A 306 26.02 17.92 32.00
N PRO A 307 26.15 18.64 33.13
CA PRO A 307 27.43 18.82 33.80
C PRO A 307 27.98 17.48 34.26
N ALA A 308 29.22 17.18 33.84
CA ALA A 308 29.88 15.90 34.08
C ALA A 308 30.25 15.71 35.57
N PRO A 309 30.07 14.50 36.14
CA PRO A 309 30.83 14.07 37.30
C PRO A 309 32.25 13.66 36.88
N THR A 310 33.18 13.88 37.78
CA THR A 310 34.64 13.71 37.67
C THR A 310 35.09 12.29 37.28
N ALA A 311 36.16 12.25 36.48
CA ALA A 311 36.73 11.07 35.84
C ALA A 311 37.58 10.17 36.77
N ALA A 312 37.60 8.88 36.44
CA ALA A 312 38.67 7.92 36.75
C ALA A 312 38.84 6.92 35.57
N PRO A 313 40.01 6.30 35.38
CA PRO A 313 40.61 6.12 34.06
C PRO A 313 40.24 4.82 33.32
N GLN A 314 40.32 4.92 31.99
CA GLN A 314 40.06 3.88 31.00
C GLN A 314 41.20 2.86 30.91
N SER A 315 40.85 1.58 30.79
CA SER A 315 41.69 0.55 30.18
C SER A 315 41.00 0.01 28.93
N ALA A 316 41.71 0.08 27.81
CA ALA A 316 41.29 -0.37 26.49
C ALA A 316 41.20 -1.90 26.41
N GLN A 317 40.09 -2.41 25.87
CA GLN A 317 40.08 -3.68 25.14
C GLN A 317 39.19 -3.55 23.90
N VAL A 318 39.81 -3.92 22.78
CA VAL A 318 39.20 -4.08 21.46
C VAL A 318 38.37 -5.36 21.50
N GLU A 319 37.04 -5.27 21.42
CA GLU A 319 36.18 -6.44 21.28
C GLU A 319 35.55 -6.52 19.89
N LYS A 320 35.89 -7.62 19.24
CA LYS A 320 35.31 -8.19 18.04
C LYS A 320 34.15 -9.07 18.49
N ALA A 321 32.91 -8.76 18.12
CA ALA A 321 31.76 -9.67 18.28
C ALA A 321 30.70 -9.27 17.23
N ALA A 322 30.27 -10.11 16.29
CA ALA A 322 29.70 -11.45 16.35
C ALA A 322 28.24 -11.33 15.88
N GLY A 323 27.84 -12.17 14.92
CA GLY A 323 26.44 -12.30 14.53
C GLY A 323 25.61 -12.73 15.72
N GLY A 324 24.88 -11.78 16.30
CA GLY A 324 23.82 -12.03 17.25
C GLY A 324 22.50 -12.17 16.51
N ALA A 325 21.70 -13.18 16.87
CA ALA A 325 20.29 -13.24 16.53
C ALA A 325 19.66 -11.87 16.82
N ARG A 326 19.04 -11.27 15.81
CA ARG A 326 18.43 -9.94 15.88
C ARG A 326 17.42 -9.95 17.01
N GLN A 327 17.75 -9.35 18.15
CA GLN A 327 16.74 -8.89 19.10
C GLN A 327 15.71 -8.09 18.30
N ASP A 328 14.43 -8.34 18.55
CA ASP A 328 13.29 -7.66 17.93
C ASP A 328 13.40 -6.15 18.13
N ARG A 329 14.18 -5.46 17.29
CA ARG A 329 14.47 -4.04 17.45
C ARG A 329 13.17 -3.26 17.28
N ARG A 330 12.77 -2.51 18.31
CA ARG A 330 11.56 -1.70 18.34
C ARG A 330 11.98 -0.24 18.38
N VAL A 331 11.45 0.57 17.48
CA VAL A 331 11.75 2.01 17.43
C VAL A 331 10.46 2.79 17.57
N ALA A 332 10.53 3.94 18.24
CA ALA A 332 9.40 4.83 18.34
C ALA A 332 9.79 6.29 18.04
N LEU A 333 8.86 7.02 17.44
CA LEU A 333 8.87 8.48 17.38
C LEU A 333 7.69 8.99 18.18
N VAL A 334 7.97 9.81 19.18
CA VAL A 334 6.98 10.43 20.05
C VAL A 334 7.10 11.95 19.92
N ILE A 335 6.06 12.58 19.37
CA ILE A 335 6.00 14.03 19.19
C ILE A 335 4.89 14.63 20.05
N GLY A 336 5.23 15.69 20.79
CA GLY A 336 4.27 16.49 21.56
C GLY A 336 4.39 17.96 21.20
N ASN A 337 3.47 18.46 20.37
CA ASN A 337 3.44 19.87 19.97
C ASN A 337 2.27 20.58 20.67
N GLY A 338 2.61 21.55 21.51
CA GLY A 338 1.66 22.37 22.28
C GLY A 338 1.93 23.88 22.24
N GLY A 339 3.19 24.30 22.08
CA GLY A 339 3.67 25.68 22.07
C GLY A 339 3.42 26.44 20.76
N TYR A 340 2.23 26.27 20.17
CA TYR A 340 1.86 26.90 18.90
C TYR A 340 1.91 28.43 18.95
N ARG A 341 2.56 29.04 17.95
CA ARG A 341 2.75 30.51 17.88
C ARG A 341 1.58 31.26 17.27
N SER A 342 0.92 30.65 16.28
CA SER A 342 -0.11 31.32 15.46
C SER A 342 -1.49 30.69 15.59
N VAL A 343 -1.63 29.64 16.39
CA VAL A 343 -2.87 28.88 16.61
C VAL A 343 -3.03 28.58 18.09
N LYS A 344 -4.21 28.10 18.52
CA LYS A 344 -4.49 27.81 19.94
C LYS A 344 -3.45 26.83 20.51
N ALA A 345 -2.82 27.20 21.63
CA ALA A 345 -1.86 26.34 22.32
C ALA A 345 -2.53 25.10 22.92
N LEU A 346 -1.75 24.02 23.07
CA LEU A 346 -2.18 22.74 23.66
C LEU A 346 -1.22 22.34 24.79
N PRO A 347 -1.38 22.88 26.01
CA PRO A 347 -0.39 22.74 27.09
C PRO A 347 -0.10 21.29 27.53
N ASN A 348 -1.06 20.39 27.34
CA ASN A 348 -0.97 18.96 27.68
C ASN A 348 -0.17 18.13 26.66
N ALA A 349 -0.06 18.56 25.39
CA ALA A 349 0.58 17.75 24.35
C ALA A 349 2.05 17.37 24.65
N PRO A 350 2.90 18.26 25.20
CA PRO A 350 4.22 17.88 25.68
C PRO A 350 4.19 16.84 26.81
N ASN A 351 3.28 16.96 27.77
CA ASN A 351 3.14 16.01 28.88
C ASN A 351 2.72 14.62 28.38
N ASP A 352 1.79 14.58 27.44
CA ASP A 352 1.31 13.35 26.82
C ASP A 352 2.47 12.61 26.13
N ALA A 353 3.27 13.33 25.34
CA ALA A 353 4.44 12.79 24.68
C ALA A 353 5.46 12.24 25.69
N HIS A 354 5.77 13.00 26.75
CA HIS A 354 6.66 12.52 27.81
C HIS A 354 6.15 11.25 28.49
N ALA A 355 4.85 11.16 28.78
CA ALA A 355 4.25 9.98 29.40
C ALA A 355 4.37 8.74 28.50
N ILE A 356 4.06 8.88 27.21
CA ILE A 356 4.14 7.77 26.26
C ILE A 356 5.59 7.38 25.98
N ALA A 357 6.50 8.35 25.82
CA ALA A 357 7.92 8.08 25.61
C ALA A 357 8.55 7.30 26.77
N ARG A 358 8.21 7.62 28.02
CA ARG A 358 8.67 6.85 29.19
C ARG A 358 8.21 5.39 29.14
N ASN A 359 6.90 5.16 28.93
CA ASN A 359 6.36 3.80 28.82
C ASN A 359 7.03 3.00 27.70
N LEU A 360 7.22 3.61 26.52
CA LEU A 360 7.86 2.92 25.39
C LEU A 360 9.32 2.58 25.67
N ARG A 361 10.07 3.46 26.35
CA ARG A 361 11.45 3.15 26.79
C ARG A 361 11.49 1.98 27.77
N GLU A 362 10.56 1.93 28.72
CA GLU A 362 10.42 0.80 29.67
C GLU A 362 10.09 -0.52 28.95
N LEU A 363 9.40 -0.44 27.80
CA LEU A 363 9.11 -1.56 26.91
C LEU A 363 10.26 -1.91 25.94
N GLY A 364 11.41 -1.25 26.06
CA GLY A 364 12.60 -1.54 25.25
C GLY A 364 12.58 -0.91 23.85
N PHE A 365 11.72 0.08 23.60
CA PHE A 365 11.80 0.85 22.36
C PHE A 365 12.98 1.82 22.40
N GLU A 366 13.67 1.93 21.26
CA GLU A 366 14.52 3.08 20.97
C GLU A 366 13.63 4.28 20.61
N VAL A 367 13.45 5.21 21.55
CA VAL A 367 12.52 6.34 21.41
C VAL A 367 13.24 7.62 20.96
N VAL A 368 12.87 8.12 19.79
CA VAL A 368 13.13 9.49 19.35
C VAL A 368 11.98 10.36 19.86
N GLU A 369 12.29 11.34 20.71
CA GLU A 369 11.30 12.21 21.34
C GLU A 369 11.49 13.66 20.88
N GLY A 370 10.41 14.32 20.48
CA GLY A 370 10.45 15.71 20.04
C GLY A 370 9.29 16.53 20.61
N ILE A 371 9.61 17.67 21.21
CA ILE A 371 8.65 18.56 21.87
C ILE A 371 8.67 19.91 21.18
N ASP A 372 7.49 20.45 20.91
CA ASP A 372 7.29 21.76 20.28
C ASP A 372 8.16 21.97 19.02
N LEU A 373 8.11 20.98 18.14
CA LEU A 373 8.90 20.96 16.92
C LEU A 373 8.37 21.97 15.91
N ASP A 374 9.25 22.84 15.43
CA ASP A 374 9.02 23.62 14.22
C ASP A 374 9.04 22.72 12.97
N ALA A 375 8.66 23.27 11.82
CA ALA A 375 8.54 22.49 10.58
C ALA A 375 9.85 21.81 10.18
N ALA A 376 11.00 22.45 10.42
CA ALA A 376 12.30 21.89 10.06
C ALA A 376 12.71 20.77 11.01
N ALA A 377 12.58 20.99 12.32
CA ALA A 377 12.87 20.00 13.35
C ALA A 377 11.93 18.79 13.24
N MET A 378 10.65 19.01 12.93
CA MET A 378 9.67 17.94 12.74
C MET A 378 10.01 17.05 11.54
N ARG A 379 10.42 17.64 10.41
CA ARG A 379 10.92 16.88 9.25
C ARG A 379 12.16 16.07 9.63
N HIS A 380 13.18 16.73 10.20
CA HIS A 380 14.43 16.08 10.58
C HIS A 380 14.22 14.89 11.53
N THR A 381 13.39 15.08 12.56
CA THR A 381 13.07 14.03 13.56
C THR A 381 12.31 12.87 12.91
N THR A 382 11.40 13.17 11.98
CA THR A 382 10.68 12.16 11.21
C THR A 382 11.63 11.36 10.31
N ASP A 383 12.57 12.02 9.65
CA ASP A 383 13.56 11.38 8.77
C ASP A 383 14.52 10.48 9.57
N ASP A 384 14.98 10.92 10.74
CA ASP A 384 15.77 10.10 11.66
C ASP A 384 15.02 8.85 12.12
N PHE A 385 13.74 9.01 12.47
CA PHE A 385 12.89 7.89 12.80
C PHE A 385 12.75 6.90 11.63
N MET A 386 12.52 7.38 10.40
CA MET A 386 12.39 6.51 9.23
C MET A 386 13.67 5.73 8.92
N ARG A 387 14.84 6.39 9.06
CA ARG A 387 16.15 5.73 8.92
C ARG A 387 16.31 4.61 9.94
N ASN A 388 15.90 4.83 11.19
CA ASN A 388 15.95 3.82 12.24
C ASN A 388 14.91 2.70 12.03
N ALA A 389 13.70 3.05 11.57
CA ALA A 389 12.59 2.13 11.31
C ALA A 389 12.90 1.14 10.18
N ALA A 390 13.77 1.49 9.23
CA ALA A 390 14.26 0.61 8.16
C ALA A 390 14.76 -0.75 8.69
N ARG A 391 15.27 -0.76 9.93
CA ARG A 391 15.87 -1.94 10.58
C ARG A 391 15.10 -2.39 11.82
N ALA A 392 13.88 -1.91 12.02
CA ALA A 392 13.04 -2.30 13.14
C ALA A 392 12.00 -3.35 12.74
N GLN A 393 11.61 -4.20 13.68
CA GLN A 393 10.46 -5.11 13.54
C GLN A 393 9.15 -4.38 13.87
N ILE A 394 9.19 -3.46 14.83
CA ILE A 394 8.06 -2.60 15.20
C ILE A 394 8.51 -1.14 15.08
N ALA A 395 7.77 -0.34 14.31
CA ALA A 395 7.91 1.11 14.27
C ALA A 395 6.63 1.74 14.80
N LEU A 396 6.72 2.48 15.90
CA LEU A 396 5.60 3.15 16.54
C LEU A 396 5.74 4.66 16.40
N PHE A 397 4.76 5.32 15.79
CA PHE A 397 4.66 6.76 15.75
C PHE A 397 3.52 7.21 16.67
N TYR A 398 3.84 8.03 17.66
CA TYR A 398 2.87 8.68 18.52
C TYR A 398 2.96 10.20 18.32
N TYR A 399 1.82 10.84 18.12
CA TYR A 399 1.73 12.30 17.98
C TYR A 399 0.60 12.87 18.83
N ALA A 400 0.94 13.85 19.66
CA ALA A 400 0.00 14.72 20.37
C ALA A 400 0.13 16.15 19.83
N GLY A 401 -0.98 16.75 19.38
CA GLY A 401 -0.97 18.10 18.84
C GLY A 401 -2.15 18.41 17.91
N HIS A 402 -2.00 19.42 17.06
CA HIS A 402 -2.98 19.74 16.02
C HIS A 402 -2.79 18.87 14.78
N GLY A 403 -3.89 18.31 14.30
CA GLY A 403 -3.97 17.61 13.02
C GLY A 403 -5.16 18.13 12.21
N VAL A 404 -5.00 18.22 10.90
CA VAL A 404 -6.01 18.78 9.99
C VAL A 404 -6.20 17.92 8.75
N GLN A 405 -7.43 17.90 8.24
CA GLN A 405 -7.70 17.36 6.90
C GLN A 405 -7.80 18.51 5.89
N ILE A 406 -7.11 18.39 4.76
CA ILE A 406 -7.14 19.34 3.64
C ILE A 406 -7.22 18.53 2.35
N ASP A 407 -8.25 18.76 1.52
CA ASP A 407 -8.48 18.04 0.25
C ASP A 407 -8.43 16.51 0.40
N GLY A 408 -9.03 15.98 1.46
CA GLY A 408 -9.05 14.54 1.73
C GLY A 408 -7.77 13.98 2.36
N ARG A 409 -6.71 14.77 2.49
CA ARG A 409 -5.41 14.36 3.04
C ARG A 409 -5.22 14.83 4.48
N ASN A 410 -4.59 13.98 5.28
CA ASN A 410 -4.36 14.23 6.70
C ASN A 410 -2.94 14.80 6.95
N PHE A 411 -2.86 15.87 7.73
CA PHE A 411 -1.62 16.59 8.03
C PHE A 411 -1.42 16.80 9.53
N LEU A 412 -0.18 16.71 9.98
CA LEU A 412 0.27 17.05 11.32
C LEU A 412 0.90 18.45 11.33
N VAL A 413 0.59 19.23 12.36
CA VAL A 413 0.89 20.67 12.38
C VAL A 413 2.10 20.98 13.27
N PRO A 414 3.16 21.63 12.75
CA PRO A 414 4.30 22.10 13.55
C PRO A 414 3.97 23.39 14.31
N VAL A 415 4.75 23.71 15.35
CA VAL A 415 4.42 24.85 16.25
C VAL A 415 4.57 26.23 15.62
N ASP A 416 5.34 26.32 14.54
CA ASP A 416 5.64 27.54 13.80
C ASP A 416 4.77 27.74 12.54
N VAL A 417 3.73 26.91 12.36
CA VAL A 417 2.83 27.04 11.21
C VAL A 417 2.26 28.46 11.12
N GLN A 418 2.33 29.05 9.92
CA GLN A 418 1.74 30.36 9.65
C GLN A 418 0.48 30.19 8.83
N LEU A 419 -0.67 30.53 9.41
CA LEU A 419 -1.98 30.43 8.73
C LEU A 419 -2.38 31.70 7.99
N LYS A 420 -1.57 32.76 8.09
CA LYS A 420 -1.82 34.08 7.50
C LYS A 420 -0.61 34.47 6.66
N GLY A 421 -0.85 35.00 5.46
CA GLY A 421 0.18 35.45 4.52
C GLY A 421 0.13 34.73 3.18
N ASN A 422 1.10 35.01 2.30
CA ASN A 422 1.15 34.46 0.94
C ASN A 422 1.81 33.07 0.87
N ALA A 423 2.35 32.55 1.98
CA ALA A 423 2.97 31.23 2.04
C ALA A 423 1.89 30.14 2.14
N ASN A 424 2.08 29.03 1.42
CA ASN A 424 1.17 27.89 1.52
C ASN A 424 1.44 27.10 2.81
N PRO A 425 0.53 27.13 3.81
CA PRO A 425 0.76 26.49 5.12
C PRO A 425 0.95 24.96 5.01
N VAL A 426 0.39 24.33 3.97
CA VAL A 426 0.49 22.89 3.71
C VAL A 426 1.95 22.44 3.54
N GLN A 427 2.83 23.30 2.99
CA GLN A 427 4.23 22.94 2.77
C GLN A 427 5.04 22.79 4.07
N ALA A 428 4.61 23.45 5.14
CA ALA A 428 5.25 23.33 6.45
C ALA A 428 4.78 22.09 7.22
N MET A 429 3.58 21.59 6.91
CA MET A 429 2.95 20.47 7.62
C MET A 429 3.51 19.11 7.17
N THR A 430 3.39 18.11 8.04
CA THR A 430 3.80 16.73 7.73
C THR A 430 2.58 15.93 7.28
N GLU A 431 2.61 15.39 6.06
CA GLU A 431 1.53 14.53 5.55
C GLU A 431 1.64 13.11 6.11
N ILE A 432 0.52 12.58 6.65
CA ILE A 432 0.48 11.23 7.22
C ILE A 432 0.68 10.15 6.15
N ASP A 433 0.16 10.32 4.94
CA ASP A 433 0.33 9.35 3.86
C ASP A 433 1.79 9.21 3.42
N SER A 434 2.57 10.30 3.47
CA SER A 434 4.02 10.26 3.20
C SER A 434 4.77 9.52 4.32
N LEU A 435 4.36 9.72 5.58
CA LEU A 435 4.88 8.97 6.73
C LEU A 435 4.60 7.46 6.57
N LEU A 436 3.36 7.11 6.27
CA LEU A 436 2.92 5.74 6.04
C LEU A 436 3.62 5.10 4.83
N ALA A 437 3.81 5.83 3.74
CA ALA A 437 4.54 5.33 2.57
C ALA A 437 6.03 5.06 2.88
N GLY A 438 6.65 5.87 3.74
CA GLY A 438 8.01 5.62 4.23
C GLY A 438 8.10 4.39 5.14
N LEU A 439 7.07 4.17 5.95
CA LEU A 439 6.96 3.01 6.83
C LEU A 439 6.50 1.74 6.12
N ASP A 440 5.86 1.84 4.95
CA ASP A 440 5.35 0.69 4.21
C ASP A 440 6.47 -0.27 3.84
N ASP A 441 6.41 -1.45 4.46
CA ASP A 441 7.34 -2.55 4.27
C ASP A 441 6.64 -3.83 4.68
N GLN A 442 6.71 -4.85 3.84
CA GLN A 442 5.88 -6.06 3.96
C GLN A 442 6.26 -6.99 5.13
N ILE A 443 7.21 -6.56 5.97
CA ILE A 443 7.85 -7.36 7.02
C ILE A 443 7.79 -6.69 8.41
N ARG A 444 7.35 -5.42 8.49
CA ARG A 444 7.39 -4.62 9.71
C ARG A 444 5.99 -4.33 10.21
N THR A 445 5.81 -4.34 11.52
CA THR A 445 4.60 -3.81 12.15
C THR A 445 4.72 -2.31 12.33
N ASN A 446 3.79 -1.57 11.72
CA ASN A 446 3.72 -0.11 11.82
C ASN A 446 2.53 0.28 12.70
N ILE A 447 2.77 1.04 13.76
CA ILE A 447 1.71 1.48 14.67
C ILE A 447 1.71 3.00 14.68
N LEU A 448 0.62 3.61 14.23
CA LEU A 448 0.39 5.04 14.29
C LEU A 448 -0.66 5.34 15.35
N ILE A 449 -0.32 6.15 16.36
CA ILE A 449 -1.24 6.57 17.41
C ILE A 449 -1.30 8.10 17.41
N LEU A 450 -2.48 8.61 17.10
CA LEU A 450 -2.70 10.03 16.87
C LEU A 450 -3.63 10.57 17.95
N ASP A 451 -3.04 11.22 18.95
CA ASP A 451 -3.73 12.15 19.85
C ASP A 451 -3.78 13.55 19.22
N ALA A 452 -4.16 13.55 17.95
CA ALA A 452 -4.44 14.75 17.17
C ALA A 452 -5.95 14.97 17.11
N CYS A 453 -6.33 16.20 16.76
CA CYS A 453 -7.69 16.74 16.68
C CYS A 453 -8.14 17.58 17.89
N ARG A 454 -7.25 18.23 18.67
CA ARG A 454 -7.72 19.03 19.81
C ARG A 454 -8.48 20.31 19.45
N ASN A 455 -8.18 20.97 18.31
CA ASN A 455 -8.98 22.04 17.69
C ASN A 455 -8.51 22.19 16.22
N ASN A 456 -9.35 22.22 15.17
CA ASN A 456 -8.82 22.52 13.82
C ASN A 456 -8.41 23.99 13.75
N PRO A 457 -7.12 24.31 13.55
CA PRO A 457 -6.64 25.68 13.62
C PRO A 457 -6.91 26.51 12.35
N LEU A 458 -7.38 25.92 11.24
CA LEU A 458 -7.59 26.63 9.97
C LEU A 458 -8.86 27.51 10.01
N PRO A 459 -8.78 28.81 9.67
CA PRO A 459 -9.95 29.67 9.51
C PRO A 459 -10.85 29.20 8.36
N ARG A 460 -12.17 29.39 8.50
CA ARG A 460 -13.17 29.05 7.46
C ARG A 460 -12.87 29.70 6.10
N ASP A 461 -12.25 30.88 6.08
CA ASP A 461 -12.04 31.68 4.87
C ASP A 461 -10.70 31.39 4.14
N VAL A 462 -9.76 30.68 4.78
CA VAL A 462 -8.50 30.24 4.12
C VAL A 462 -8.75 28.98 3.26
N ALA A 463 -9.92 28.36 3.43
CA ALA A 463 -10.38 27.22 2.65
C ALA A 463 -11.10 27.61 1.33
N SER A 464 -11.32 28.90 1.06
CA SER A 464 -12.18 29.38 -0.03
C SER A 464 -11.55 30.46 -0.92
N ALA A 465 -10.34 30.23 -1.44
CA ALA A 465 -9.77 31.09 -2.48
C ALA A 465 -10.30 30.79 -3.90
N ASP A 466 -11.18 29.80 -4.06
CA ASP A 466 -11.82 29.43 -5.34
C ASP A 466 -13.30 29.05 -5.10
N PRO A 467 -14.29 29.75 -5.70
CA PRO A 467 -15.71 29.44 -5.54
C PRO A 467 -16.11 28.06 -6.08
N SER A 468 -15.25 27.40 -6.87
CA SER A 468 -15.49 26.07 -7.43
C SER A 468 -15.02 24.91 -6.53
N ARG A 469 -14.37 25.20 -5.39
CA ARG A 469 -13.90 24.21 -4.42
C ARG A 469 -14.58 24.43 -3.07
N SER A 470 -15.71 23.77 -2.88
CA SER A 470 -16.38 23.71 -1.59
C SER A 470 -15.57 22.82 -0.63
N ILE A 471 -14.80 23.45 0.27
CA ILE A 471 -14.25 22.79 1.44
C ILE A 471 -15.23 23.03 2.59
N GLU A 472 -15.99 21.99 2.95
CA GLU A 472 -16.80 21.99 4.18
C GLU A 472 -15.88 22.16 5.40
N ALA A 473 -16.41 22.83 6.42
CA ALA A 473 -15.74 23.20 7.67
C ALA A 473 -14.63 22.21 8.10
N ALA A 474 -13.41 22.71 8.22
CA ALA A 474 -12.22 21.88 8.44
C ALA A 474 -12.39 21.00 9.70
N ALA A 475 -12.67 19.71 9.48
CA ALA A 475 -12.86 18.71 10.51
C ALA A 475 -11.50 18.31 11.12
N GLY A 476 -11.50 17.52 12.20
CA GLY A 476 -10.28 16.83 12.65
C GLY A 476 -9.74 15.88 11.57
N LEU A 477 -8.71 15.09 11.89
CA LEU A 477 -8.24 14.03 11.00
C LEU A 477 -9.39 13.09 10.59
N ALA A 478 -9.47 12.79 9.31
CA ALA A 478 -10.44 11.83 8.79
C ALA A 478 -9.90 10.40 8.87
N ALA A 479 -10.81 9.45 8.78
CA ALA A 479 -10.44 8.08 8.49
C ALA A 479 -9.66 8.05 7.16
N PRO A 480 -8.56 7.28 7.07
CA PRO A 480 -7.91 7.03 5.80
C PRO A 480 -8.96 6.49 4.81
N VAL A 481 -9.20 7.22 3.71
CA VAL A 481 -10.26 6.90 2.73
C VAL A 481 -9.87 5.70 1.87
N THR A 482 -8.59 5.29 1.93
CA THR A 482 -8.05 4.11 1.29
C THR A 482 -7.39 3.20 2.33
N PRO A 483 -7.45 1.85 2.17
CA PRO A 483 -6.43 1.02 2.79
C PRO A 483 -5.08 1.60 2.37
N VAL A 484 -4.18 1.82 3.33
CA VAL A 484 -2.87 2.45 3.10
C VAL A 484 -2.34 1.94 1.78
N SER A 485 -2.33 2.80 0.76
CA SER A 485 -2.13 2.40 -0.64
C SER A 485 -0.64 2.17 -0.91
N GLY A 486 -0.04 1.33 -0.08
CA GLY A 486 1.29 0.76 -0.13
C GLY A 486 1.33 -0.51 -0.97
N ALA A 487 2.52 -1.05 -1.19
CA ALA A 487 2.73 -2.33 -1.88
C ALA A 487 2.03 -3.51 -1.17
N THR A 488 1.67 -3.30 0.08
CA THR A 488 1.01 -4.22 1.01
C THR A 488 -0.49 -3.97 1.18
N GLY A 489 -1.04 -2.86 0.67
CA GLY A 489 -2.38 -2.39 1.05
C GLY A 489 -2.51 -2.02 2.54
N GLY A 490 -1.40 -1.74 3.22
CA GLY A 490 -1.37 -1.43 4.65
C GLY A 490 -1.24 -2.64 5.55
N ALA A 491 -1.03 -3.84 4.99
CA ALA A 491 -0.79 -5.04 5.77
C ALA A 491 0.31 -4.81 6.82
N GLY A 492 0.04 -5.19 8.08
CA GLY A 492 0.94 -4.95 9.20
C GLY A 492 0.86 -3.54 9.80
N THR A 493 -0.11 -2.72 9.39
CA THR A 493 -0.31 -1.36 9.94
C THR A 493 -1.53 -1.27 10.85
N LEU A 494 -1.37 -0.60 11.99
CA LEU A 494 -2.42 -0.21 12.91
C LEU A 494 -2.44 1.31 13.02
N ILE A 495 -3.60 1.95 12.86
CA ILE A 495 -3.78 3.39 13.07
C ILE A 495 -4.85 3.59 14.14
N ALA A 496 -4.51 4.30 15.21
CA ALA A 496 -5.41 4.68 16.29
C ALA A 496 -5.53 6.20 16.36
N PHE A 497 -6.75 6.68 16.56
CA PHE A 497 -7.10 8.08 16.72
C PHE A 497 -7.73 8.27 18.10
N ALA A 498 -7.41 9.38 18.76
CA ALA A 498 -7.94 9.70 20.09
C ALA A 498 -9.46 9.90 20.11
N THR A 499 -10.09 10.16 18.96
CA THR A 499 -11.55 10.34 18.83
C THR A 499 -12.04 9.80 17.48
N ALA A 500 -13.35 9.86 17.24
CA ALA A 500 -13.96 9.44 15.99
C ALA A 500 -13.50 10.32 14.81
N PRO A 501 -13.42 9.79 13.58
CA PRO A 501 -13.04 10.55 12.39
C PRO A 501 -13.78 11.88 12.25
N GLY A 502 -13.03 12.94 11.96
CA GLY A 502 -13.55 14.31 11.81
C GLY A 502 -13.97 14.98 13.12
N GLN A 503 -13.97 14.27 14.25
CA GLN A 503 -14.27 14.85 15.57
C GLN A 503 -13.02 15.43 16.22
N VAL A 504 -13.26 16.25 17.24
CA VAL A 504 -12.23 16.93 18.02
C VAL A 504 -12.01 16.18 19.34
N ALA A 505 -10.76 15.82 19.64
CA ALA A 505 -10.39 15.15 20.89
C ALA A 505 -10.36 16.16 22.04
N LEU A 506 -10.73 15.74 23.25
CA LEU A 506 -10.77 16.64 24.40
C LEU A 506 -9.38 16.83 25.01
N ASP A 507 -9.11 18.06 25.46
CA ASP A 507 -7.90 18.39 26.21
C ASP A 507 -7.90 17.70 27.61
N GLY A 508 -9.08 17.56 28.22
CA GLY A 508 -9.21 17.08 29.60
C GLY A 508 -8.85 18.14 30.64
N ASP A 509 -9.06 17.81 31.92
CA ASP A 509 -8.83 18.73 33.05
C ASP A 509 -7.55 18.39 33.85
N GLY A 510 -6.78 17.38 33.42
CA GLY A 510 -5.56 16.92 34.09
C GLY A 510 -4.28 17.19 33.29
N ASP A 511 -3.15 16.71 33.80
CA ASP A 511 -1.83 16.92 33.19
C ASP A 511 -1.68 16.32 31.79
N ASN A 512 -2.44 15.25 31.52
CA ASN A 512 -2.49 14.54 30.25
C ASN A 512 -3.93 14.53 29.71
N SER A 513 -4.07 14.37 28.40
CA SER A 513 -5.37 14.18 27.77
C SER A 513 -6.04 12.88 28.24
N PRO A 514 -7.39 12.78 28.17
CA PRO A 514 -8.09 11.56 28.54
C PRO A 514 -7.59 10.34 27.77
N PHE A 515 -7.29 10.51 26.48
CA PHE A 515 -6.79 9.43 25.63
C PHE A 515 -5.38 8.99 26.01
N SER A 516 -4.46 9.94 26.14
CA SER A 516 -3.06 9.63 26.45
C SER A 516 -2.87 9.13 27.86
N ALA A 517 -3.65 9.63 28.82
CA ALA A 517 -3.69 9.09 30.17
C ALA A 517 -4.13 7.62 30.18
N ALA A 518 -5.20 7.28 29.44
CA ALA A 518 -5.67 5.90 29.34
C ALA A 518 -4.66 5.02 28.59
N LEU A 519 -4.12 5.49 27.46
CA LEU A 519 -3.10 4.77 26.70
C LEU A 519 -1.86 4.46 27.55
N ALA A 520 -1.33 5.44 28.28
CA ALA A 520 -0.19 5.26 29.17
C ALA A 520 -0.41 4.17 30.22
N ARG A 521 -1.65 3.98 30.71
CA ARG A 521 -1.97 2.91 31.66
C ARG A 521 -1.98 1.52 31.03
N HIS A 522 -2.43 1.39 29.78
CA HIS A 522 -2.62 0.08 29.15
C HIS A 522 -1.48 -0.37 28.25
N ILE A 523 -0.69 0.56 27.67
CA ILE A 523 0.32 0.26 26.64
C ILE A 523 1.40 -0.73 27.12
N GLY A 524 1.71 -0.72 28.42
CA GLY A 524 2.68 -1.62 29.04
C GLY A 524 2.10 -2.90 29.64
N THR A 525 0.81 -3.17 29.47
CA THR A 525 0.19 -4.36 30.06
C THR A 525 0.76 -5.63 29.44
N ALA A 526 1.41 -6.45 30.27
CA ALA A 526 2.01 -7.71 29.82
C ALA A 526 0.96 -8.67 29.26
N GLY A 527 1.24 -9.26 28.09
CA GLY A 527 0.35 -10.22 27.44
C GLY A 527 -0.96 -9.63 26.91
N LEU A 528 -1.07 -8.30 26.84
CA LEU A 528 -2.22 -7.64 26.25
C LEU A 528 -1.96 -7.33 24.78
N GLU A 529 -2.73 -7.95 23.90
CA GLU A 529 -2.68 -7.71 22.45
C GLU A 529 -3.10 -6.25 22.16
N VAL A 530 -2.46 -5.62 21.17
CA VAL A 530 -2.56 -4.19 20.89
C VAL A 530 -3.98 -3.71 20.55
N GLN A 531 -4.79 -4.49 19.82
CA GLN A 531 -6.18 -4.14 19.52
C GLN A 531 -7.10 -4.30 20.74
N GLN A 532 -6.85 -5.32 21.57
CA GLN A 532 -7.51 -5.44 22.87
C GLN A 532 -7.13 -4.29 23.81
N MET A 533 -5.86 -3.87 23.79
CA MET A 533 -5.37 -2.70 24.53
C MET A 533 -6.12 -1.44 24.09
N LEU A 534 -6.25 -1.18 22.79
CA LEU A 534 -7.02 -0.05 22.27
C LEU A 534 -8.51 -0.13 22.62
N THR A 535 -9.07 -1.34 22.73
CA THR A 535 -10.45 -1.53 23.21
C THR A 535 -10.60 -1.11 24.67
N ARG A 536 -9.64 -1.43 25.53
CA ARG A 536 -9.62 -0.97 26.94
C ARG A 536 -9.43 0.53 27.04
N VAL A 537 -8.52 1.10 26.25
CA VAL A 537 -8.32 2.56 26.15
C VAL A 537 -9.62 3.25 25.75
N ARG A 538 -10.33 2.75 24.72
CA ARG A 538 -11.62 3.29 24.30
C ARG A 538 -12.65 3.29 25.42
N ALA A 539 -12.83 2.17 26.10
CA ALA A 539 -13.80 2.05 27.19
C ALA A 539 -13.53 3.06 28.31
N GLU A 540 -12.25 3.23 28.67
CA GLU A 540 -11.84 4.16 29.71
C GLU A 540 -12.02 5.63 29.31
N VAL A 541 -11.67 6.00 28.07
CA VAL A 541 -11.89 7.37 27.57
C VAL A 541 -13.37 7.71 27.52
N VAL A 542 -14.22 6.78 27.06
CA VAL A 542 -15.68 6.98 27.05
C VAL A 542 -16.20 7.21 28.47
N ALA A 543 -15.74 6.43 29.45
CA ALA A 543 -16.12 6.61 30.84
C ALA A 543 -15.64 7.97 31.41
N ALA A 544 -14.35 8.29 31.26
CA ALA A 544 -13.74 9.51 31.78
C ALA A 544 -14.36 10.79 31.17
N THR A 545 -14.76 10.73 29.90
CA THR A 545 -15.33 11.87 29.19
C THR A 545 -16.85 11.92 29.23
N ARG A 546 -17.51 10.99 29.94
CA ARG A 546 -18.99 10.83 29.97
C ARG A 546 -19.58 10.71 28.56
N GLY A 547 -18.91 9.94 27.69
CA GLY A 547 -19.33 9.67 26.31
C GLY A 547 -19.03 10.79 25.30
N LYS A 548 -18.37 11.89 25.71
CA LYS A 548 -18.06 13.01 24.82
C LYS A 548 -16.93 12.72 23.84
N GLN A 549 -16.09 11.72 24.12
CA GLN A 549 -14.99 11.30 23.25
C GLN A 549 -15.00 9.78 23.11
N VAL A 550 -14.90 9.32 21.87
CA VAL A 550 -14.85 7.88 21.54
C VAL A 550 -13.63 7.62 20.66
N PRO A 551 -12.53 7.07 21.21
CA PRO A 551 -11.36 6.72 20.40
C PRO A 551 -11.70 5.75 19.28
N TRP A 552 -11.06 5.90 18.14
CA TRP A 552 -11.30 5.09 16.95
C TRP A 552 -10.01 4.45 16.44
N SER A 553 -10.09 3.27 15.85
CA SER A 553 -8.91 2.57 15.34
C SER A 553 -9.24 1.77 14.10
N ASN A 554 -8.28 1.68 13.18
CA ASN A 554 -8.31 0.82 12.01
C ASN A 554 -7.06 -0.06 11.99
N SER A 555 -7.24 -1.35 11.73
CA SER A 555 -6.18 -2.35 11.81
C SER A 555 -6.15 -3.19 10.55
N SER A 556 -4.97 -3.28 9.95
CA SER A 556 -4.62 -4.28 8.95
C SER A 556 -3.49 -5.17 9.50
N LEU A 557 -3.41 -5.32 10.83
CA LEU A 557 -2.46 -6.22 11.47
C LEU A 557 -2.73 -7.66 11.04
N LEU A 558 -1.65 -8.40 10.84
CA LEU A 558 -1.69 -9.72 10.26
C LEU A 558 -1.63 -10.85 11.28
N GLY A 559 -1.41 -10.50 12.53
CA GLY A 559 -1.36 -11.38 13.67
C GLY A 559 -1.48 -10.56 14.94
N GLU A 560 -1.49 -11.24 16.07
CA GLU A 560 -1.50 -10.61 17.39
C GLU A 560 -0.17 -9.89 17.62
N VAL A 561 -0.25 -8.61 18.01
CA VAL A 561 0.93 -7.79 18.30
C VAL A 561 0.91 -7.44 19.78
N TYR A 562 2.03 -7.70 20.46
CA TYR A 562 2.20 -7.46 21.89
C TYR A 562 3.30 -6.42 22.14
N LEU A 563 2.93 -5.33 22.80
CA LEU A 563 3.89 -4.27 23.16
C LEU A 563 4.57 -4.54 24.51
N GLY A 564 3.87 -5.19 25.46
CA GLY A 564 4.36 -5.53 26.79
C GLY A 564 4.51 -7.03 27.05
N GLY A 565 5.58 -7.42 27.75
CA GLY A 565 5.96 -8.80 28.05
C GLY A 565 6.91 -9.41 27.02
N LYS A 566 7.69 -10.43 27.41
CA LYS A 566 8.54 -11.17 26.45
C LYS A 566 7.65 -12.01 25.53
N SER A 567 7.87 -11.88 24.22
CA SER A 567 7.44 -12.83 23.20
C SER A 567 8.03 -14.22 23.43
#